data_AF-A0A2D6XJA2-F1
#
_entry.id   AF-A0A2D6XJA2-F1
#
_cell.length_a   1.000
_cell.length_b   1.000
_cell.length_c   1.000
_cell.angle_alpha   90.00
_cell.angle_beta   90.00
_cell.angle_gamma   90.00
#
_symmetry.space_group_name_H-M   'P 1'
#
loop_
_entity.id
_entity.type
_entity.pdbx_description
1 polymer ?
#
loop_
_entity_poly.entity_id
_entity_poly.type
_entity_poly.pdbx_seq_one_letter_code
_entity_poly.pdbx_strand_id
1 'polypeptide(L)' 'MTTVLVGNQIELARLLTLRAGIELEGKGLRRRGRSCLAIVKSEFGWKGNRAKILARLSRHIELLTWDQVQHGNI' A
#
# COMPACT_ATOMS: atom_id res chain seq x y z
N MET A 1 13.86 -17.24 -11.12
CA MET A 1 14.37 -16.15 -10.26
C MET A 1 13.38 -16.04 -9.10
N THR A 2 13.80 -16.35 -7.88
CA THR A 2 12.91 -16.38 -6.71
C THR A 2 13.26 -15.20 -5.81
N THR A 3 12.31 -14.30 -5.61
CA THR A 3 12.48 -13.17 -4.68
C THR A 3 12.01 -13.60 -3.30
N VAL A 4 12.89 -13.52 -2.30
CA VAL A 4 12.55 -13.76 -0.90
C VAL A 4 12.42 -12.40 -0.22
N LEU A 5 11.28 -12.14 0.43
CA LEU A 5 11.06 -10.92 1.20
C LEU A 5 11.45 -11.17 2.66
N VAL A 6 12.24 -10.26 3.23
CA VAL A 6 12.67 -10.33 4.64
C VAL A 6 12.35 -9.05 5.40
N GLY A 7 12.01 -9.20 6.69
CA GLY A 7 11.77 -8.08 7.61
C GLY A 7 10.81 -7.02 7.05
N ASN A 8 11.29 -5.78 6.99
CA ASN A 8 10.53 -4.60 6.55
C ASN A 8 10.06 -4.65 5.09
N GLN A 9 10.66 -5.50 4.24
CA GLN A 9 10.25 -5.66 2.84
C GLN A 9 8.85 -6.28 2.72
N ILE A 10 8.41 -7.05 3.73
CA ILE A 10 7.07 -7.65 3.77
C ILE A 10 6.00 -6.56 3.88
N GLU A 11 6.22 -5.59 4.76
CA GLU A 11 5.25 -4.51 4.97
C GLU A 11 5.18 -3.61 3.73
N LEU A 12 6.32 -3.29 3.12
CA LEU A 12 6.36 -2.53 1.87
C LEU A 12 5.60 -3.25 0.74
N ALA A 13 5.82 -4.56 0.58
CA ALA A 13 5.11 -5.37 -0.39
C ALA A 13 3.58 -5.40 -0.14
N ARG A 14 3.17 -5.47 1.14
CA ARG A 14 1.75 -5.40 1.54
C ARG A 14 1.13 -4.05 1.16
N LEU A 15 1.81 -2.94 1.45
CA LEU A 15 1.34 -1.60 1.12
C LEU A 15 1.26 -1.36 -0.40
N LEU A 16 2.24 -1.83 -1.17
CA LEU A 16 2.23 -1.79 -2.64
C LEU A 16 1.03 -2.56 -3.21
N THR A 17 0.74 -3.74 -2.64
CA THR A 17 -0.41 -4.56 -3.03
C THR A 17 -1.73 -3.85 -2.72
N LEU A 18 -1.85 -3.22 -1.54
CA LEU A 18 -3.04 -2.43 -1.18
C LEU A 18 -3.24 -1.24 -2.11
N ARG A 19 -2.16 -0.54 -2.49
CA ARG A 19 -2.20 0.56 -3.46
C ARG A 19 -2.75 0.10 -4.82
N ALA A 20 -2.18 -0.97 -5.37
CA ALA A 20 -2.63 -1.56 -6.64
C ALA A 20 -4.10 -2.01 -6.54
N GLY A 21 -4.49 -2.62 -5.43
CA GLY A 21 -5.88 -3.00 -5.18
C GLY A 21 -6.86 -1.82 -5.19
N ILE A 22 -6.49 -0.68 -4.58
CA ILE A 22 -7.32 0.53 -4.60
C ILE A 22 -7.45 1.11 -6.02
N GLU A 23 -6.39 1.06 -6.83
CA GLU A 23 -6.43 1.48 -8.24
C GLU A 23 -7.37 0.59 -9.07
N LEU A 24 -7.30 -0.73 -8.87
CA LEU A 24 -8.19 -1.70 -9.52
C LEU A 24 -9.66 -1.48 -9.09
N GLU A 25 -9.91 -1.19 -7.81
CA GLU A 25 -11.25 -0.82 -7.33
C GLU A 25 -11.78 0.45 -7.98
N GLY A 26 -10.89 1.39 -8.35
CA GLY A 26 -11.24 2.57 -9.14
C GLY A 26 -11.72 2.21 -10.55
N LYS A 27 -11.22 1.10 -11.11
CA LYS A 27 -11.60 0.55 -12.42
C LYS A 27 -12.80 -0.41 -12.36
N GLY A 28 -13.44 -0.54 -11.20
CA GLY A 28 -14.57 -1.45 -10.98
C GLY A 28 -14.18 -2.90 -10.67
N LEU A 29 -12.88 -3.20 -10.54
CA LEU A 29 -12.39 -4.53 -10.21
C LEU A 29 -12.27 -4.68 -8.70
N ARG A 30 -12.98 -5.66 -8.12
CA ARG A 30 -12.98 -5.88 -6.68
C ARG A 30 -12.96 -7.38 -6.35
N ARG A 31 -12.20 -7.74 -5.33
CA ARG A 31 -12.23 -9.10 -4.75
C ARG A 31 -13.42 -9.29 -3.82
N ARG A 32 -13.75 -10.55 -3.50
CA ARG A 32 -14.71 -10.85 -2.42
C ARG A 32 -14.17 -10.35 -1.07
N GLY A 33 -15.05 -9.77 -0.26
CA GLY A 33 -14.75 -9.25 1.08
C GLY A 33 -14.55 -7.72 1.19
N ARG A 34 -13.85 -7.29 2.25
CA ARG A 34 -13.55 -5.86 2.50
C ARG A 34 -12.69 -5.29 1.37
N SER A 35 -13.01 -4.07 0.94
CA SER A 35 -12.22 -3.36 -0.07
C SER A 35 -10.84 -3.01 0.46
N CYS A 36 -9.85 -2.94 -0.42
CA CYS A 36 -8.52 -2.43 -0.13
C CYS A 36 -8.62 -1.00 0.44
N LEU A 37 -9.52 -0.17 -0.08
CA LEU A 37 -9.79 1.16 0.48
C LEU A 37 -10.27 1.09 1.93
N ALA A 38 -11.19 0.17 2.26
CA ALA A 38 -11.71 0.04 3.62
C ALA A 38 -10.69 -0.55 4.60
N ILE A 39 -9.77 -1.41 4.11
CA ILE A 39 -8.66 -1.94 4.90
C ILE A 39 -7.70 -0.80 5.28
N VAL A 40 -7.25 -0.02 4.28
CA VAL A 40 -6.35 1.12 4.53
C VAL A 40 -6.99 2.15 5.47
N LYS A 41 -8.27 2.46 5.29
CA LYS A 41 -8.95 3.39 6.21
C LYS A 41 -9.02 2.87 7.65
N SER A 42 -9.24 1.58 7.86
CA SER A 42 -9.28 1.03 9.22
C SER A 42 -7.91 0.91 9.87
N GLU A 43 -6.88 0.54 9.10
CA GLU A 43 -5.53 0.37 9.65
C GLU A 43 -4.89 1.71 9.98
N PHE A 44 -5.07 2.72 9.12
CA PHE A 44 -4.41 4.02 9.28
C PHE A 44 -5.32 5.11 9.89
N GLY A 45 -6.61 4.82 10.10
CA GLY A 45 -7.59 5.80 10.58
C GLY A 45 -7.85 6.96 9.60
N TRP A 46 -7.42 6.84 8.34
CA TRP A 46 -7.50 7.93 7.37
C TRP A 46 -8.94 8.16 6.89
N LYS A 47 -9.32 9.43 6.74
CA LYS A 47 -10.61 9.87 6.19
C LYS A 47 -10.43 10.50 4.82
N GLY A 48 -11.45 10.38 3.96
CA GLY A 48 -11.44 10.98 2.61
C GLY A 48 -12.01 10.08 1.53
N ASN A 49 -12.02 10.60 0.30
CA ASN A 49 -12.42 9.85 -0.90
C ASN A 49 -11.25 8.97 -1.41
N ARG A 50 -11.52 8.12 -2.40
CA ARG A 50 -10.53 7.16 -2.95
C ARG A 50 -9.26 7.87 -3.43
N ALA A 51 -9.39 8.94 -4.20
CA ALA A 51 -8.24 9.66 -4.77
C ALA A 51 -7.33 10.24 -3.68
N LYS A 52 -7.91 10.86 -2.65
CA LYS A 52 -7.16 11.40 -1.50
C LYS A 52 -6.43 10.30 -0.73
N ILE A 53 -7.09 9.18 -0.48
CA ILE A 53 -6.48 8.04 0.22
C ILE A 53 -5.36 7.42 -0.62
N LEU A 54 -5.57 7.26 -1.92
CA LEU A 54 -4.57 6.70 -2.83
C LEU A 54 -3.32 7.60 -2.88
N ALA A 55 -3.49 8.91 -3.04
CA ALA A 55 -2.38 9.86 -3.02
C ALA A 55 -1.60 9.81 -1.69
N ARG A 56 -2.33 9.77 -0.56
CA ARG A 56 -1.72 9.66 0.78
C ARG A 56 -0.95 8.35 0.97
N LEU A 57 -1.51 7.23 0.49
CA LEU A 57 -0.85 5.93 0.54
C LEU A 57 0.41 5.90 -0.31
N SER A 58 0.36 6.42 -1.54
CA SER A 58 1.53 6.53 -2.42
C SER A 58 2.64 7.34 -1.78
N ARG A 59 2.31 8.48 -1.15
CA ARG A 59 3.30 9.30 -0.44
C ARG A 59 3.90 8.56 0.77
N HIS A 60 3.09 7.80 1.50
CA HIS A 60 3.58 7.02 2.63
C HIS A 60 4.56 5.91 2.19
N ILE A 61 4.23 5.19 1.12
CA ILE A 61 5.10 4.18 0.51
C ILE A 61 6.42 4.79 0.05
N GLU A 62 6.37 5.97 -0.58
CA GLU A 62 7.57 6.69 -1.02
C GLU A 62 8.49 7.00 0.16
N LEU A 63 7.96 7.56 1.25
CA LEU A 63 8.73 7.88 2.46
C LEU A 63 9.37 6.63 3.08
N LEU A 64 8.62 5.53 3.15
CA LEU A 64 9.16 4.25 3.65
C LEU A 64 10.25 3.69 2.73
N THR A 65 10.09 3.82 1.42
CA THR A 65 11.11 3.37 0.46
C THR A 65 12.41 4.15 0.65
N TRP A 66 12.34 5.47 0.78
CA TRP A 66 13.52 6.31 1.02
C TRP A 66 14.24 5.92 2.32
N ASP A 67 13.49 5.69 3.40
CA ASP A 67 14.02 5.20 4.68
C ASP A 67 14.79 3.88 4.51
N GLN A 68 14.21 2.92 3.80
CA GLN A 68 14.87 1.63 3.56
C GLN A 68 16.14 1.73 2.70
N VAL A 69 16.20 2.69 1.76
CA VAL A 69 17.41 2.98 0.98
C VAL A 69 18.51 3.59 1.86
N GLN A 70 18.18 4.52 2.76
CA GLN A 70 19.19 5.13 3.65
C GLN A 70 19.79 4.12 4.64
N HIS A 71 19.00 3.12 5.04
CA HIS A 71 19.44 2.05 5.95
C HIS A 71 20.05 0.82 5.23
N GLY A 72 20.23 0.87 3.91
CA GLY A 72 20.91 -0.18 3.14
C GLY A 72 20.17 -1.51 3.09
N ASN A 73 18.84 -1.49 3.17
CA ASN A 73 18.00 -2.69 3.30
C ASN A 73 17.26 -3.07 2.00
N ILE A 74 17.68 -2.46 0.88
CA ILE A 74 17.19 -2.65 -0.50
C ILE A 74 18.39 -2.79 -1.43
#